data_AF-A0A645GKN1-F1
#
_entry.id   AF-A0A645GKN1-F1
#
_cell.length_a   1.000
_cell.length_b   1.000
_cell.length_c   1.000
_cell.angle_alpha   90.00
_cell.angle_beta   90.00
_cell.angle_gamma   90.00
#
_symmetry.space_group_name_H-M   'P 1'
#
loop_
_entity.id
_entity.type
_entity.pdbx_description
1 polymer ?
#
loop_
_entity_poly.entity_id
_entity_poly.type
_entity_poly.pdbx_seq_one_letter_code
_entity_poly.pdbx_strand_id
1 'polypeptide(L)'
;MDWVEENSSWSETLLIVTGDHETGYLSGSPDALTPVRSNGQGQLPGVYWLSGDHTNQLIPLYAKGPGAQLLKKYADERDAVRKRYLDNTEIVPAVLDLLD
;
A
#
# COMPACT_ATOMS: atom_id res chain seq x y z
N MET A 1 -12.55 8.96 7.45
CA MET A 1 -12.78 7.90 8.48
C MET A 1 -14.20 8.00 9.03
N ASP A 2 -14.74 9.22 9.01
CA ASP A 2 -16.07 9.63 9.47
C ASP A 2 -17.17 8.71 8.95
N TRP A 3 -17.11 8.27 7.69
CA TRP A 3 -18.10 7.35 7.14
C TRP A 3 -18.26 6.07 7.97
N VAL A 4 -17.15 5.42 8.40
CA VAL A 4 -17.22 4.20 9.22
C VAL A 4 -17.80 4.50 10.60
N GLU A 5 -17.50 5.68 11.15
CA GLU A 5 -17.98 6.09 12.47
C GLU A 5 -19.45 6.53 12.44
N GLU A 6 -19.94 7.03 11.30
CA GLU A 6 -21.32 7.47 11.10
C GLU A 6 -22.25 6.34 10.63
N ASN A 7 -21.74 5.34 9.90
CA ASN A 7 -22.55 4.33 9.21
C ASN A 7 -22.24 2.88 9.64
N SER A 8 -21.21 2.66 10.48
CA SER A 8 -20.84 1.34 11.00
C SER A 8 -20.03 1.49 12.32
N SER A 9 -19.08 0.60 12.57
CA SER A 9 -18.15 0.65 13.70
C SER A 9 -16.82 -0.02 13.35
N TRP A 10 -15.72 0.49 13.92
CA TRP A 10 -14.40 -0.16 13.86
C TRP A 10 -14.33 -1.52 14.57
N SER A 11 -15.37 -1.89 15.33
CA SER A 11 -15.49 -3.22 15.93
C SER A 11 -15.98 -4.29 14.94
N GLU A 12 -16.54 -3.89 13.80
CA GLU A 12 -17.16 -4.81 12.83
C GLU A 12 -16.76 -4.53 11.37
N THR A 13 -16.10 -3.40 11.09
CA THR A 13 -15.61 -3.04 9.76
C THR A 13 -14.11 -3.26 9.62
N LEU A 14 -13.71 -4.07 8.65
CA LEU A 14 -12.34 -4.11 8.12
C LEU A 14 -12.25 -3.20 6.88
N LEU A 15 -11.38 -2.19 6.95
CA LEU A 15 -11.02 -1.34 5.82
C LEU A 15 -9.61 -1.71 5.34
N ILE A 16 -9.48 -2.04 4.05
CA ILE A 16 -8.21 -2.25 3.36
C ILE A 16 -8.06 -1.18 2.27
N VAL A 17 -6.87 -0.58 2.18
CA VAL A 17 -6.49 0.39 1.14
C VAL A 17 -5.18 -0.07 0.52
N THR A 18 -5.19 -0.27 -0.81
CA THR A 18 -4.03 -0.67 -1.61
C THR A 18 -4.19 -0.17 -3.05
N GLY A 19 -3.15 -0.27 -3.85
CA GLY A 19 -3.21 -0.21 -5.32
C GLY A 19 -3.10 -1.61 -5.94
N ASP A 20 -3.39 -1.71 -7.23
CA ASP A 20 -3.20 -2.91 -8.05
C ASP A 20 -1.75 -3.02 -8.55
N HIS A 21 -1.14 -1.90 -8.96
CA HIS A 21 0.26 -1.80 -9.35
C HIS A 21 0.79 -0.36 -9.26
N GLU A 22 2.10 -0.20 -9.48
CA GLU A 22 2.76 1.10 -9.63
C GLU A 22 2.92 1.38 -11.11
N THR A 23 2.95 2.66 -11.47
CA THR A 23 3.21 3.08 -12.84
C THR A 23 4.20 4.23 -12.86
N GLY A 24 5.20 4.10 -13.73
CA GLY A 24 6.11 5.18 -14.09
C GLY A 24 7.37 5.33 -13.23
N TYR A 25 7.57 4.50 -12.21
CA TYR A 25 8.71 4.61 -11.27
C TYR A 25 8.88 6.05 -10.77
N LEU A 26 7.82 6.61 -10.16
CA LEU A 26 7.83 8.00 -9.70
C LEU A 26 8.99 8.24 -8.71
N SER A 27 9.84 9.23 -9.01
CA SER A 27 11.07 9.45 -8.23
C SER A 27 11.43 10.91 -7.99
N GLY A 28 12.23 11.15 -6.95
CA GLY A 28 12.83 12.46 -6.65
C GLY A 28 14.10 12.77 -7.45
N SER A 29 14.62 11.82 -8.23
CA SER A 29 15.81 12.02 -9.09
C SER A 29 15.66 11.33 -10.44
N PRO A 30 16.31 11.83 -11.51
CA PRO A 30 16.23 11.23 -12.84
C PRO A 30 17.04 9.93 -13.00
N ASP A 31 17.97 9.64 -12.08
CA ASP A 31 18.96 8.56 -12.27
C ASP A 31 18.79 7.38 -11.29
N ALA A 32 17.89 7.49 -10.31
CA ALA A 32 17.70 6.49 -9.28
C ALA A 32 16.33 6.63 -8.61
N LEU A 33 15.80 5.53 -8.07
CA LEU A 33 14.60 5.53 -7.23
C LEU A 33 14.90 6.15 -5.87
N THR A 34 14.69 7.45 -5.74
CA THR A 34 14.79 8.20 -4.49
C THR A 34 13.44 8.79 -4.05
N PRO A 35 13.25 9.07 -2.75
CA PRO A 35 12.04 9.71 -2.26
C PRO A 35 11.78 11.06 -2.93
N VAL A 36 10.54 11.29 -3.37
CA VAL A 36 10.08 12.59 -3.85
C VAL A 36 10.17 13.61 -2.71
N ARG A 37 10.78 14.77 -2.98
CA ARG A 37 10.95 15.83 -1.99
C ARG A 37 9.83 16.87 -2.11
N SER A 38 9.28 17.27 -0.97
CA SER A 38 8.36 18.41 -0.92
C SER A 38 9.13 19.71 -1.13
N ASN A 39 8.62 20.56 -2.02
CA ASN A 39 9.15 21.89 -2.28
C ASN A 39 8.48 22.98 -1.41
N GLY A 40 7.71 22.58 -0.40
CA GLY A 40 6.95 23.49 0.46
C GLY A 40 5.49 23.67 0.02
N GLN A 41 4.70 24.27 0.91
CA GLN A 41 3.27 24.46 0.69
C GLN A 41 3.00 25.32 -0.55
N GLY A 42 2.07 24.88 -1.40
CA GLY A 42 1.69 25.58 -2.62
C GLY A 42 2.69 25.43 -3.78
N GLN A 43 3.75 24.64 -3.61
CA GLN A 43 4.74 24.36 -4.64
C GLN A 43 4.62 22.91 -5.09
N LEU A 44 4.66 22.68 -6.41
CA LEU A 44 4.70 21.33 -6.95
C LEU A 44 6.02 20.65 -6.52
N PRO A 45 5.98 19.38 -6.08
CA PRO A 45 7.20 18.63 -5.83
C PRO A 45 7.97 18.42 -7.13
N GLY A 46 9.30 18.42 -7.03
CA GLY A 46 10.16 17.99 -8.14
C GLY A 46 10.03 16.48 -8.30
N VAL A 47 9.59 16.02 -9.47
CA VAL A 47 9.39 14.61 -9.76
C VAL A 47 10.00 14.22 -11.10
N TYR A 48 10.39 12.96 -11.21
CA TYR A 48 10.88 12.32 -12.41
C TYR A 48 10.13 11.00 -12.60
N TRP A 49 9.86 10.65 -13.85
CA TRP A 49 9.29 9.37 -14.24
C TRP A 49 10.39 8.56 -14.92
N LEU A 50 10.74 7.41 -14.34
CA LEU A 50 11.82 6.55 -14.84
C LEU A 50 11.31 5.44 -15.76
N SER A 51 9.99 5.34 -15.92
CA SER A 51 9.30 4.44 -16.85
C SER A 51 8.10 5.15 -17.49
N GLY A 52 7.70 4.69 -18.68
CA GLY A 52 6.43 5.06 -19.31
C GLY A 52 5.31 4.03 -19.13
N ASP A 53 5.57 2.97 -18.37
CA ASP A 53 4.69 1.80 -18.20
C ASP A 53 4.54 1.43 -16.70
N HIS A 54 3.73 0.42 -16.43
CA HIS A 54 3.64 -0.24 -15.13
C HIS A 54 5.01 -0.72 -14.67
N THR A 55 5.19 -0.84 -13.36
CA THR A 55 6.44 -1.31 -12.78
C THR A 55 6.20 -2.37 -11.72
N ASN A 56 7.29 -3.01 -11.29
CA ASN A 56 7.26 -4.05 -10.27
C ASN A 56 7.58 -3.50 -8.85
N GLN A 57 7.40 -2.20 -8.59
CA GLN A 57 7.48 -1.70 -7.22
C GLN A 57 6.42 -2.39 -6.34
N LEU A 58 6.81 -2.72 -5.12
CA LEU A 58 5.87 -3.14 -4.09
C LEU A 58 4.86 -2.02 -3.78
N ILE A 59 3.60 -2.42 -3.63
CA ILE A 59 2.48 -1.54 -3.32
C ILE A 59 2.21 -1.53 -1.82
N PRO A 60 2.04 -0.34 -1.19
CA PRO A 60 1.61 -0.26 0.19
C PRO A 60 0.20 -0.82 0.37
N LEU A 61 0.07 -1.74 1.33
CA LEU A 61 -1.20 -2.22 1.83
C LEU A 61 -1.43 -1.67 3.23
N TYR A 62 -2.55 -0.96 3.42
CA TYR A 62 -3.01 -0.46 4.71
C TYR A 62 -4.27 -1.19 5.12
N ALA A 63 -4.36 -1.58 6.39
CA ALA A 63 -5.54 -2.24 6.93
C ALA A 63 -5.87 -1.74 8.34
N LYS A 64 -7.16 -1.54 8.62
CA LYS A 64 -7.70 -1.16 9.93
C LYS A 64 -9.02 -1.86 10.19
N GLY A 65 -9.20 -2.40 11.40
CA GLY A 65 -10.42 -3.09 11.82
C GLY A 65 -10.15 -4.53 12.28
N PRO A 66 -11.22 -5.30 12.55
CA PRO A 66 -11.12 -6.71 12.89
C PRO A 66 -10.32 -7.44 11.81
N GLY A 67 -9.40 -8.32 12.21
CA GLY A 67 -8.67 -9.12 11.25
C GLY A 67 -7.47 -8.47 10.56
N ALA A 68 -7.28 -7.15 10.67
CA ALA A 68 -6.17 -6.47 10.01
C ALA A 68 -4.78 -7.05 10.34
N GLN A 69 -4.62 -7.68 11.51
CA GLN A 69 -3.37 -8.34 11.90
C GLN A 69 -3.14 -9.70 11.21
N LEU A 70 -4.18 -10.35 10.68
CA LEU A 70 -4.03 -11.60 9.92
C LEU A 70 -3.20 -11.40 8.65
N LEU A 71 -3.35 -10.25 7.98
CA LEU A 71 -2.57 -9.89 6.79
C LEU A 71 -1.06 -9.94 7.05
N LYS A 72 -0.60 -9.72 8.29
CA LYS A 72 0.82 -9.85 8.64
C LYS A 72 1.33 -11.30 8.67
N LYS A 73 0.44 -12.28 8.82
CA LYS A 73 0.79 -13.70 8.76
C LYS A 73 1.12 -14.12 7.33
N TYR A 74 0.37 -13.59 6.38
CA TYR A 74 0.55 -13.75 4.93
C TYR A 74 1.71 -12.93 4.37
N ALA A 75 2.22 -11.93 5.10
CA ALA A 75 3.45 -11.25 4.71
C ALA A 75 4.69 -12.14 4.97
N ASP A 76 4.88 -13.18 4.18
CA ASP A 76 5.92 -14.20 4.36
C ASP A 76 7.04 -14.15 3.30
N GLU A 77 6.82 -13.44 2.20
CA GLU A 77 7.82 -13.10 1.21
C GLU A 77 8.85 -12.08 1.72
N ARG A 78 9.94 -11.86 0.97
CA ARG A 78 11.03 -10.95 1.37
C ARG A 78 11.55 -10.08 0.23
N ASP A 79 11.46 -8.77 0.45
CA ASP A 79 12.17 -7.76 -0.32
C ASP A 79 13.38 -7.23 0.47
N ALA A 80 14.48 -6.95 -0.24
CA ALA A 80 15.75 -6.53 0.38
C ALA A 80 15.65 -5.17 1.09
N VAL A 81 14.72 -4.30 0.69
CA VAL A 81 14.58 -2.93 1.21
C VAL A 81 13.36 -2.81 2.12
N ARG A 82 12.21 -3.31 1.67
CA ARG A 82 10.89 -3.19 2.32
C ARG A 82 10.59 -4.33 3.28
N LYS A 83 11.46 -5.34 3.35
CA LYS A 83 11.34 -6.52 4.22
C LYS A 83 10.15 -7.37 3.79
N ARG A 84 9.31 -7.80 4.74
CA ARG A 84 8.24 -8.75 4.46
C ARG A 84 7.12 -8.10 3.67
N TYR A 85 6.63 -8.79 2.65
CA TYR A 85 5.46 -8.43 1.88
C TYR A 85 4.60 -9.69 1.65
N LEU A 86 3.37 -9.50 1.19
CA LEU A 86 2.46 -10.57 0.78
C LEU A 86 2.17 -10.43 -0.72
N ASP A 87 1.85 -11.53 -1.37
CA ASP A 87 1.39 -11.53 -2.75
C ASP A 87 -0.06 -10.99 -2.83
N ASN A 88 -0.41 -10.29 -3.91
CA ASN A 88 -1.75 -9.70 -4.03
C ASN A 88 -2.87 -10.75 -4.02
N THR A 89 -2.55 -12.00 -4.38
CA THR A 89 -3.47 -13.15 -4.31
C THR A 89 -3.76 -13.59 -2.88
N GLU A 90 -2.95 -13.22 -1.90
CA GLU A 90 -3.09 -13.63 -0.50
C GLU A 90 -4.05 -12.74 0.31
N ILE A 91 -4.47 -11.61 -0.25
CA ILE A 91 -5.47 -10.73 0.40
C ILE A 91 -6.80 -11.49 0.57
N VAL A 92 -7.21 -12.27 -0.43
CA VAL A 92 -8.47 -13.03 -0.39
C VAL A 92 -8.48 -14.10 0.71
N PRO A 93 -7.53 -15.06 0.77
CA PRO A 93 -7.52 -16.05 1.84
C PRO A 93 -7.37 -15.39 3.22
N ALA A 94 -6.59 -14.32 3.36
CA ALA A 94 -6.47 -13.60 4.63
C ALA A 94 -7.79 -12.99 5.13
N VAL A 95 -8.67 -12.57 4.21
CA VAL A 95 -10.01 -12.06 4.54
C VAL A 95 -10.98 -13.21 4.82
N LEU A 96 -10.88 -14.33 4.09
CA LEU A 96 -11.73 -15.49 4.33
C LEU A 96 -11.47 -16.14 5.69
N ASP A 97 -10.21 -16.17 6.15
CA ASP A 97 -9.84 -16.61 7.50
C ASP A 97 -10.52 -15.82 8.64
N LEU A 98 -11.18 -14.69 8.34
CA LEU A 98 -11.96 -13.91 9.31
C LEU A 98 -13.40 -14.38 9.47
N LEU A 99 -13.88 -15.18 8.53
CA LEU A 99 -15.28 -15.60 8.45
C LEU A 99 -15.51 -16.99 9.04
N ASP A 100 -14.43 -17.72 9.32
CA ASP A 100 -14.40 -19.02 9.99
C ASP A 100 -14.22 -18.88 11.52
#